data_AF-A0A9D1D9F9-F1
#
_entry.id   AF-A0A9D1D9F9-F1
#
_cell.length_a   1.000
_cell.length_b   1.000
_cell.length_c   1.000
_cell.angle_alpha   90.00
_cell.angle_beta   90.00
_cell.angle_gamma   90.00
#
_symmetry.space_group_name_H-M   'P 1'
#
loop_
_entity.id
_entity.type
_entity.pdbx_description
1 polymer ?
#
loop_
_entity_poly.entity_id
_entity_poly.type
_entity_poly.pdbx_seq_one_letter_code
_entity_poly.pdbx_strand_id
1 'polypeptide(L)'
;MKILLITYIVLINILGLFSMGIDKRRAMKRQWRIPERSLFIMAALGGSIGILVGMYLFRHKTRHLSFAIGIPAILILQLLLIGFLFSWNQKQMRSPSQAVQYELSLIQELDSDTIQSFVSYESFINSQEYSGDVSQDAAEAVNLFFKKFHYTIQNEEIDGDAATVTVNITNIDTKALATDLRTEILRNSLSLYPSDDSQNLNSYQLLKDTLEKESYETTVTTAHFHLRQEGNGWVILADETLEDELVSGFITYMNDPYLLSAYTVLEVQLDALKALTAEEWMDFLGVEDVFATYNTEYYPLIDEEYISQLAGAFDYEILRCQEEGSQAEAVVRITSIDMNHVLTLYREKLLNYAAAPASIRASSEEFSNETSRLLLESLQENQETTGTDITMTFDNNGTSWDVTFDSEFTNAVMGNISEAIDTFGSINSESQAETES
;
A
#
# COMPACT_ATOMS: atom_id res chain seq x y z
N MET A 1 -21.14 -24.68 -42.96
CA MET A 1 -21.92 -23.43 -43.18
C MET A 1 -21.14 -22.33 -43.90
N LYS A 2 -19.89 -22.02 -43.50
CA LYS A 2 -19.05 -20.98 -44.15
C LYS A 2 -18.85 -21.18 -45.67
N ILE A 3 -18.61 -22.41 -46.13
CA ILE A 3 -18.42 -22.73 -47.56
C ILE A 3 -19.67 -22.38 -48.38
N LEU A 4 -20.87 -22.75 -47.91
CA LEU A 4 -22.14 -22.47 -48.61
C LEU A 4 -22.40 -20.96 -48.76
N LEU A 5 -22.08 -20.17 -47.73
CA LEU A 5 -22.23 -18.71 -47.76
C LEU A 5 -21.28 -18.07 -48.78
N ILE A 6 -20.01 -18.48 -48.79
CA ILE A 6 -19.02 -18.00 -49.76
C ILE A 6 -19.46 -18.37 -51.18
N THR A 7 -19.91 -19.61 -51.41
CA THR A 7 -20.41 -20.05 -52.72
C THR A 7 -21.62 -19.21 -53.16
N TYR A 8 -22.57 -18.92 -52.27
CA TYR A 8 -23.71 -18.06 -52.57
C TYR A 8 -23.28 -16.63 -52.96
N ILE A 9 -22.38 -16.00 -52.20
CA ILE A 9 -21.88 -14.63 -52.46
C ILE A 9 -21.17 -14.56 -53.82
N VAL A 10 -20.36 -15.58 -54.15
CA VAL A 10 -19.69 -15.64 -55.46
C VAL A 10 -20.72 -15.77 -56.58
N LEU A 11 -21.71 -16.66 -56.44
CA LEU A 11 -22.74 -16.87 -57.46
C LEU A 11 -23.60 -15.63 -57.68
N ILE A 12 -24.06 -14.95 -56.63
CA ILE A 12 -24.92 -13.76 -56.76
C ILE A 12 -24.18 -12.58 -57.40
N ASN A 13 -22.86 -12.44 -57.15
CA ASN A 13 -22.04 -11.44 -57.81
C ASN A 13 -21.77 -11.77 -59.28
N ILE A 14 -21.56 -13.05 -59.61
CA ILE A 14 -21.47 -13.51 -61.01
C ILE A 14 -22.79 -13.21 -61.75
N LEU A 15 -23.93 -13.52 -61.13
CA LEU A 15 -25.26 -13.22 -61.70
C LEU A 15 -25.47 -11.71 -61.87
N GLY A 16 -25.05 -10.89 -60.91
CA GLY A 16 -25.06 -9.44 -60.99
C GLY A 16 -24.27 -8.89 -62.18
N LEU A 17 -23.05 -9.41 -62.38
CA LEU A 17 -22.19 -9.06 -63.50
C LEU A 17 -22.81 -9.44 -64.86
N PHE A 18 -23.31 -10.67 -65.00
CA PHE A 18 -23.95 -11.12 -66.23
C PHE A 18 -25.25 -10.36 -66.52
N SER A 19 -26.03 -10.01 -65.50
CA SER A 19 -27.25 -9.21 -65.65
C SER A 19 -26.96 -7.85 -66.27
N MET A 20 -25.87 -7.18 -65.83
CA MET A 20 -25.40 -5.94 -66.44
C MET A 20 -24.99 -6.11 -67.91
N GLY A 21 -24.29 -7.20 -68.24
CA GLY A 21 -23.90 -7.51 -69.62
C GLY A 21 -25.09 -7.81 -70.53
N ILE A 22 -26.08 -8.56 -70.03
CA ILE A 22 -27.33 -8.89 -70.73
C ILE A 22 -28.16 -7.61 -70.94
N ASP A 23 -28.29 -6.75 -69.94
CA ASP A 23 -29.02 -5.49 -70.04
C ASP A 23 -28.41 -4.58 -71.12
N LYS A 24 -27.07 -4.47 -71.17
CA LYS A 24 -26.38 -3.73 -72.25
C LYS A 24 -26.66 -4.33 -73.63
N ARG A 25 -26.59 -5.66 -73.79
CA ARG A 25 -26.87 -6.34 -75.07
C ARG A 25 -28.30 -6.09 -75.54
N ARG A 26 -29.28 -6.15 -74.63
CA ARG A 26 -30.69 -5.87 -74.92
C ARG A 26 -30.91 -4.40 -75.28
N ALA A 27 -30.21 -3.47 -74.62
CA ALA A 27 -30.24 -2.05 -74.96
C ALA A 27 -29.73 -1.78 -76.39
N MET A 28 -28.66 -2.45 -76.82
CA MET A 28 -28.12 -2.32 -78.19
C MET A 28 -29.05 -2.93 -79.24
N LYS A 29 -29.71 -4.06 -78.93
CA LYS A 29 -30.62 -4.79 -79.85
C LYS A 29 -32.07 -4.27 -79.84
N ARG A 30 -32.37 -3.16 -79.14
CA ARG A 30 -33.73 -2.60 -78.95
C ARG A 30 -34.75 -3.62 -78.41
N GLN A 31 -34.31 -4.51 -77.54
CA GLN A 31 -35.16 -5.50 -76.86
C GLN A 31 -35.64 -4.99 -75.49
N TRP A 32 -36.59 -5.69 -74.87
CA TRP A 32 -37.10 -5.39 -73.54
C TRP A 32 -35.96 -5.36 -72.49
N ARG A 33 -35.80 -4.22 -71.81
CA ARG A 33 -34.70 -3.98 -70.85
C ARG A 33 -34.97 -4.65 -69.50
N ILE A 34 -33.92 -4.94 -68.74
CA ILE A 34 -34.09 -5.43 -67.37
C ILE A 34 -34.59 -4.26 -66.51
N PRO A 35 -35.72 -4.41 -65.79
CA PRO A 35 -36.20 -3.38 -64.89
C PRO A 35 -35.12 -2.95 -63.90
N GLU A 36 -34.95 -1.66 -63.68
CA GLU A 36 -33.91 -1.15 -62.78
C GLU A 36 -34.09 -1.68 -61.35
N ARG A 37 -35.34 -1.82 -60.92
CA ARG A 37 -35.71 -2.46 -59.65
C ARG A 37 -35.08 -3.83 -59.47
N SER A 38 -35.04 -4.66 -60.53
CA SER A 38 -34.44 -6.00 -60.46
C SER A 38 -32.93 -5.95 -60.24
N LEU A 39 -32.23 -4.97 -60.82
CA LEU A 39 -30.79 -4.77 -60.61
C LEU A 39 -30.50 -4.25 -59.20
N PHE A 40 -31.31 -3.31 -58.69
CA PHE A 40 -31.17 -2.85 -57.30
C PHE A 40 -31.50 -3.94 -56.27
N ILE A 41 -32.52 -4.77 -56.51
CA ILE A 41 -32.83 -5.93 -55.65
C ILE A 41 -31.65 -6.91 -55.64
N MET A 42 -31.08 -7.20 -56.80
CA MET A 42 -29.92 -8.10 -56.90
C MET A 42 -28.67 -7.52 -56.21
N ALA A 43 -28.48 -6.19 -56.27
CA ALA A 43 -27.43 -5.52 -55.50
C ALA A 43 -27.66 -5.65 -54.00
N ALA A 44 -28.90 -5.42 -53.53
CA ALA A 44 -29.28 -5.52 -52.13
C ALA A 44 -29.14 -6.94 -51.55
N LEU A 45 -29.37 -7.98 -52.37
CA LEU A 45 -29.20 -9.39 -51.98
C LEU A 45 -27.73 -9.88 -51.94
N GLY A 46 -26.77 -8.98 -52.11
CA GLY A 46 -25.33 -9.26 -52.00
C GLY A 46 -24.57 -9.30 -53.34
N GLY A 47 -25.23 -8.97 -54.46
CA GLY A 47 -24.62 -8.89 -55.80
C GLY A 47 -24.05 -7.51 -56.18
N SER A 48 -23.94 -6.59 -55.22
CA SER A 48 -23.58 -5.18 -55.45
C SER A 48 -22.21 -5.01 -56.11
N ILE A 49 -21.20 -5.82 -55.72
CA ILE A 49 -19.85 -5.81 -56.32
C ILE A 49 -19.91 -6.23 -57.79
N GLY A 50 -20.61 -7.33 -58.10
CA GLY A 50 -20.76 -7.82 -59.47
C GLY A 50 -21.49 -6.84 -60.38
N ILE A 51 -22.50 -6.15 -59.86
CA ILE A 51 -23.24 -5.11 -60.56
C ILE A 51 -22.36 -3.88 -60.78
N LEU A 52 -21.62 -3.43 -59.77
CA LEU A 52 -20.68 -2.31 -59.86
C LEU A 52 -19.60 -2.60 -60.93
N VAL A 53 -18.95 -3.76 -60.85
CA VAL A 53 -17.96 -4.20 -61.84
C VAL A 53 -18.57 -4.26 -63.23
N GLY A 54 -19.79 -4.79 -63.36
CA GLY A 54 -20.53 -4.82 -64.62
C GLY A 54 -20.83 -3.45 -65.20
N MET A 55 -21.17 -2.46 -64.37
CA MET A 55 -21.39 -1.08 -64.83
C MET A 55 -20.13 -0.50 -65.47
N TYR A 56 -18.97 -0.64 -64.82
CA TYR A 56 -17.71 -0.09 -65.32
C TYR A 56 -17.13 -0.89 -66.49
N LEU A 57 -17.15 -2.23 -66.41
CA LEU A 57 -16.65 -3.12 -67.46
C LEU A 57 -17.43 -2.95 -68.76
N PHE A 58 -18.76 -2.89 -68.66
CA PHE A 58 -19.61 -2.70 -69.82
C PHE A 58 -19.89 -1.22 -70.12
N ARG A 59 -19.38 -0.27 -69.33
CA ARG A 59 -19.66 1.18 -69.45
C ARG A 59 -21.16 1.46 -69.63
N HIS A 60 -21.98 0.75 -68.86
CA HIS A 60 -23.44 0.77 -68.97
C HIS A 60 -24.01 1.33 -67.68
N LYS A 61 -24.94 2.29 -67.77
CA LYS A 61 -25.58 2.97 -66.63
C LYS A 61 -24.62 3.71 -65.66
N THR A 62 -23.38 3.98 -66.08
CA THR A 62 -22.38 4.74 -65.29
C THR A 62 -22.69 6.24 -65.15
N ARG A 63 -23.49 6.81 -66.06
CA ARG A 63 -23.95 8.21 -66.00
C ARG A 63 -25.38 8.37 -65.46
N HIS A 64 -26.03 7.27 -65.10
CA HIS A 64 -27.38 7.33 -64.55
C HIS A 64 -27.27 7.56 -63.04
N LEU A 65 -27.71 8.72 -62.56
CA LEU A 65 -27.45 9.18 -61.19
C LEU A 65 -27.90 8.14 -60.14
N SER A 66 -29.06 7.50 -60.36
CA SER A 66 -29.58 6.44 -59.48
C SER A 66 -28.63 5.25 -59.37
N PHE A 67 -27.94 4.85 -60.46
CA PHE A 67 -26.98 3.74 -60.44
C PHE A 67 -25.59 4.17 -59.96
N ALA A 68 -25.13 5.34 -60.42
CA ALA A 68 -23.81 5.89 -60.07
C ALA A 68 -23.68 6.19 -58.57
N ILE A 69 -24.78 6.56 -57.90
CA ILE A 69 -24.81 6.79 -56.45
C ILE A 69 -25.39 5.57 -55.73
N GLY A 70 -26.50 5.00 -56.22
CA GLY A 70 -27.25 3.98 -55.50
C GLY A 70 -26.51 2.65 -55.36
N ILE A 71 -25.76 2.18 -56.37
CA ILE A 71 -25.02 0.91 -56.27
C ILE A 71 -23.82 1.03 -55.30
N PRO A 72 -22.96 2.08 -55.37
CA PRO A 72 -21.96 2.31 -54.34
C PRO A 72 -22.54 2.50 -52.93
N ALA A 73 -23.66 3.21 -52.79
CA ALA A 73 -24.31 3.39 -51.49
C ALA A 73 -24.78 2.06 -50.88
N ILE A 74 -25.35 1.15 -51.68
CA ILE A 74 -25.72 -0.20 -51.22
C ILE A 74 -24.49 -1.00 -50.82
N LEU A 75 -23.39 -0.91 -51.58
CA LEU A 75 -22.14 -1.58 -51.22
C LEU A 75 -21.58 -1.07 -49.89
N ILE A 76 -21.53 0.26 -49.68
CA ILE A 76 -21.09 0.87 -48.42
C ILE A 76 -21.98 0.43 -47.26
N LEU A 77 -23.30 0.45 -47.44
CA LEU A 77 -24.24 0.00 -46.42
C LEU A 77 -24.03 -1.48 -46.06
N GLN A 78 -23.80 -2.36 -47.04
CA GLN A 78 -23.48 -3.76 -46.81
C GLN A 78 -22.15 -3.94 -46.06
N LEU A 79 -21.12 -3.16 -46.40
CA LEU A 79 -19.84 -3.20 -45.69
C LEU A 79 -19.97 -2.70 -44.24
N LEU A 80 -20.72 -1.63 -44.01
CA LEU A 80 -21.02 -1.14 -42.65
C LEU A 80 -21.80 -2.17 -41.84
N LEU A 81 -22.81 -2.81 -42.45
CA LEU A 81 -23.60 -3.85 -41.79
C LEU A 81 -22.76 -5.09 -41.48
N ILE A 82 -21.88 -5.51 -42.39
CA ILE A 82 -20.92 -6.60 -42.14
C ILE A 82 -19.94 -6.21 -41.02
N GLY A 83 -19.40 -4.99 -41.03
CA GLY A 83 -18.50 -4.50 -39.98
C GLY A 83 -19.19 -4.43 -38.62
N PHE A 84 -20.44 -3.96 -38.58
CA PHE A 84 -21.28 -3.95 -37.38
C PHE A 84 -21.57 -5.36 -36.88
N LEU A 85 -22.01 -6.28 -37.74
CA LEU A 85 -22.25 -7.67 -37.38
C LEU A 85 -20.97 -8.39 -36.95
N PHE A 86 -19.83 -8.07 -37.56
CA PHE A 86 -18.54 -8.65 -37.20
C PHE A 86 -18.05 -8.16 -35.84
N SER A 87 -18.17 -6.85 -35.56
CA SER A 87 -17.89 -6.27 -34.24
C SER A 87 -18.83 -6.81 -33.17
N TRP A 88 -20.12 -6.93 -33.48
CA TRP A 88 -21.13 -7.55 -32.62
C TRP A 88 -20.81 -9.03 -32.35
N ASN A 89 -20.41 -9.78 -33.36
CA ASN A 89 -20.07 -11.20 -33.24
C ASN A 89 -18.72 -11.43 -32.53
N GLN A 90 -17.73 -10.53 -32.69
CA GLN A 90 -16.49 -10.56 -31.91
C GLN A 90 -16.75 -10.35 -30.42
N LYS A 91 -17.66 -9.43 -30.05
CA LYS A 91 -18.12 -9.29 -28.65
C LYS A 91 -18.82 -10.56 -28.15
N GLN A 92 -19.43 -11.36 -29.04
CA GLN A 92 -20.09 -12.64 -28.75
C GLN A 92 -19.19 -13.88 -28.86
N MET A 93 -17.88 -13.79 -29.16
CA MET A 93 -17.00 -14.95 -29.39
C MET A 93 -15.75 -14.96 -28.49
N ARG A 94 -15.70 -14.15 -27.43
CA ARG A 94 -14.58 -14.20 -26.47
C ARG A 94 -14.55 -15.59 -25.86
N SER A 95 -13.49 -16.38 -26.09
CA SER A 95 -13.17 -17.53 -25.24
C SER A 95 -12.89 -17.05 -23.80
N PRO A 96 -12.99 -17.91 -22.77
CA PRO A 96 -12.64 -17.52 -21.41
C PRO A 96 -11.26 -16.85 -21.33
N SER A 97 -10.25 -17.42 -21.99
CA SER A 97 -8.89 -16.87 -22.08
C SER A 97 -8.85 -15.49 -22.74
N GLN A 98 -9.65 -15.26 -23.78
CA GLN A 98 -9.73 -13.94 -24.43
C GLN A 98 -10.46 -12.90 -23.59
N ALA A 99 -11.41 -13.32 -22.75
CA ALA A 99 -12.05 -12.42 -21.78
C ALA A 99 -11.03 -11.97 -20.74
N VAL A 100 -10.28 -12.92 -20.15
CA VAL A 100 -9.21 -12.62 -19.19
C VAL A 100 -8.09 -11.78 -19.82
N GLN A 101 -7.65 -12.14 -21.03
CA GLN A 101 -6.62 -11.38 -21.75
C GLN A 101 -7.03 -9.93 -22.00
N TYR A 102 -8.30 -9.68 -22.30
CA TYR A 102 -8.82 -8.33 -22.50
C TYR A 102 -8.72 -7.52 -21.20
N GLU A 103 -9.21 -8.04 -20.08
CA GLU A 103 -9.14 -7.31 -18.79
C GLU A 103 -7.70 -7.07 -18.34
N LEU A 104 -6.84 -8.09 -18.42
CA LEU A 104 -5.43 -7.97 -18.04
C LEU A 104 -4.63 -7.03 -18.97
N SER A 105 -5.05 -6.89 -20.23
CA SER A 105 -4.45 -5.90 -21.14
C SER A 105 -4.75 -4.46 -20.72
N LEU A 106 -5.91 -4.21 -20.08
CA LEU A 106 -6.21 -2.89 -19.53
C LEU A 106 -5.28 -2.55 -18.37
N ILE A 107 -4.90 -3.55 -17.56
CA ILE A 107 -3.91 -3.38 -16.48
C ILE A 107 -2.52 -3.08 -17.05
N GLN A 108 -2.09 -3.78 -18.10
CA GLN A 108 -0.80 -3.50 -18.76
C GLN A 108 -0.74 -2.13 -19.44
N GLU A 109 -1.88 -1.67 -19.96
CA GLU A 109 -2.01 -0.37 -20.63
C GLU A 109 -2.47 0.74 -19.68
N LEU A 110 -2.42 0.53 -18.36
CA LEU A 110 -2.83 1.52 -17.35
C LEU A 110 -2.15 2.87 -17.60
N ASP A 111 -2.91 3.80 -18.15
CA ASP A 111 -2.54 5.20 -18.21
C ASP A 111 -3.12 5.96 -17.00
N SER A 112 -2.54 7.14 -16.73
CA SER A 112 -2.92 7.97 -15.58
C SER A 112 -4.41 8.33 -15.59
N ASP A 113 -4.99 8.54 -16.78
CA ASP A 113 -6.39 8.94 -16.93
C ASP A 113 -7.35 7.78 -16.62
N THR A 114 -6.98 6.56 -17.02
CA THR A 114 -7.73 5.33 -16.76
C THR A 114 -7.71 4.99 -15.28
N ILE A 115 -6.53 5.01 -14.65
CA ILE A 115 -6.38 4.81 -13.19
C ILE A 115 -7.24 5.81 -12.42
N GLN A 116 -7.19 7.09 -12.79
CA GLN A 116 -7.95 8.13 -12.10
C GLN A 116 -9.46 7.90 -12.25
N SER A 117 -9.94 7.44 -13.40
CA SER A 117 -11.36 7.10 -13.58
C SER A 117 -11.83 5.90 -12.76
N PHE A 118 -10.98 4.87 -12.59
CA PHE A 118 -11.30 3.67 -11.81
C PHE A 118 -11.31 3.95 -10.30
N VAL A 119 -10.27 4.61 -9.80
CA VAL A 119 -10.16 4.98 -8.36
C VAL A 119 -11.28 5.96 -7.98
N SER A 120 -11.67 6.87 -8.89
CA SER A 120 -12.78 7.81 -8.65
C SER A 120 -14.14 7.10 -8.52
N TYR A 121 -14.29 5.93 -9.14
CA TYR A 121 -15.54 5.16 -9.14
C TYR A 121 -15.72 4.36 -7.83
N GLU A 122 -14.64 3.75 -7.33
CA GLU A 122 -14.59 3.08 -6.02
C GLU A 122 -14.89 4.05 -4.86
N SER A 123 -14.30 5.25 -4.88
CA SER A 123 -14.56 6.30 -3.89
C SER A 123 -16.02 6.80 -3.87
N PHE A 124 -16.78 6.57 -4.94
CA PHE A 124 -18.20 6.92 -5.01
C PHE A 124 -19.12 5.88 -4.36
N ILE A 125 -18.65 4.64 -4.21
CA ILE A 125 -19.46 3.50 -3.73
C ILE A 125 -19.33 3.30 -2.21
N ASN A 126 -18.25 3.79 -1.58
CA ASN A 126 -17.90 3.36 -0.22
C ASN A 126 -17.83 4.41 0.90
N SER A 127 -18.42 5.61 0.77
CA SER A 127 -18.54 6.48 1.96
C SER A 127 -19.66 7.52 1.88
N GLN A 128 -20.52 7.49 2.90
CA GLN A 128 -20.99 8.74 3.50
C GLN A 128 -19.73 9.53 3.92
N GLU A 129 -19.65 10.79 3.50
CA GLU A 129 -18.56 11.74 3.79
C GLU A 129 -17.19 11.43 3.17
N TYR A 130 -17.08 11.46 1.82
CA TYR A 130 -15.88 11.97 1.16
C TYR A 130 -16.28 12.76 -0.09
N SER A 131 -15.83 14.01 -0.16
CA SER A 131 -15.92 14.87 -1.34
C SER A 131 -14.53 15.40 -1.66
N GLY A 132 -13.75 14.63 -2.41
CA GLY A 132 -12.41 15.02 -2.85
C GLY A 132 -12.07 14.35 -4.17
N ASP A 133 -11.39 15.08 -5.03
CA ASP A 133 -10.69 14.56 -6.22
C ASP A 133 -9.80 13.38 -5.78
N VAL A 134 -9.72 12.31 -6.58
CA VAL A 134 -8.68 11.29 -6.37
C VAL A 134 -7.34 12.00 -6.39
N SER A 135 -6.58 11.93 -5.29
CA SER A 135 -5.30 12.64 -5.22
C SER A 135 -4.37 12.07 -6.30
N GLN A 136 -3.59 12.96 -6.90
CA GLN A 136 -2.55 12.60 -7.86
C GLN A 136 -1.65 11.46 -7.33
N ASP A 137 -1.42 11.42 -6.02
CA ASP A 137 -0.61 10.39 -5.34
C ASP A 137 -1.21 8.99 -5.41
N ALA A 138 -2.55 8.84 -5.39
CA ALA A 138 -3.20 7.54 -5.56
C ALA A 138 -2.99 6.99 -6.97
N ALA A 139 -3.09 7.84 -7.99
CA ALA A 139 -2.84 7.43 -9.37
C ALA A 139 -1.37 7.05 -9.60
N GLU A 140 -0.44 7.82 -9.02
CA GLU A 140 1.00 7.55 -9.10
C GLU A 140 1.39 6.27 -8.34
N ALA A 141 0.85 6.02 -7.15
CA ALA A 141 1.07 4.79 -6.39
C ALA A 141 0.64 3.55 -7.18
N VAL A 142 -0.56 3.57 -7.77
CA VAL A 142 -1.08 2.47 -8.60
C VAL A 142 -0.19 2.24 -9.82
N ASN A 143 0.26 3.32 -10.48
CA ASN A 143 1.18 3.21 -11.62
C ASN A 143 2.51 2.56 -11.21
N LEU A 144 3.12 3.00 -10.11
CA LEU A 144 4.35 2.41 -9.58
C LEU A 144 4.16 0.92 -9.21
N PHE A 145 3.03 0.58 -8.59
CA PHE A 145 2.71 -0.80 -8.20
C PHE A 145 2.61 -1.74 -9.40
N PHE A 146 1.97 -1.30 -10.49
CA PHE A 146 1.80 -2.12 -11.70
C PHE A 146 2.88 -1.87 -12.77
N LYS A 147 3.90 -1.06 -12.49
CA LYS A 147 4.95 -0.68 -13.46
C LYS A 147 5.68 -1.89 -14.08
N LYS A 148 5.83 -2.97 -13.32
CA LYS A 148 6.49 -4.21 -13.75
C LYS A 148 5.48 -5.34 -14.03
N PHE A 149 4.20 -5.02 -14.13
CA PHE A 149 3.13 -5.98 -14.32
C PHE A 149 3.22 -6.65 -15.69
N HIS A 150 3.33 -7.97 -15.67
CA HIS A 150 3.23 -8.81 -16.86
C HIS A 150 2.39 -10.05 -16.54
N TYR A 151 1.78 -10.67 -17.56
CA TYR A 151 0.99 -11.87 -17.35
C TYR A 151 1.20 -12.89 -18.47
N THR A 152 1.04 -14.17 -18.15
CA THR A 152 1.03 -15.27 -19.11
C THR A 152 -0.05 -16.28 -18.75
N ILE A 153 -1.02 -16.47 -19.64
CA ILE A 153 -2.07 -17.48 -19.51
C ILE A 153 -1.42 -18.87 -19.61
N GLN A 154 -1.60 -19.70 -18.57
CA GLN A 154 -1.03 -21.04 -18.48
C GLN A 154 -1.98 -22.10 -19.05
N ASN A 155 -3.23 -22.09 -18.60
CA ASN A 155 -4.24 -23.04 -19.03
C ASN A 155 -5.65 -22.41 -19.06
N GLU A 156 -6.55 -23.15 -19.69
CA GLU A 156 -7.98 -22.88 -19.71
C GLU A 156 -8.71 -24.20 -19.57
N GLU A 157 -9.56 -24.28 -18.54
CA GLU A 157 -10.41 -25.42 -18.27
C GLU A 157 -11.86 -24.98 -18.39
N ILE A 158 -12.64 -25.69 -19.22
CA ILE A 158 -14.05 -25.39 -19.46
C ILE A 158 -14.86 -26.59 -19.00
N ASP A 159 -15.78 -26.37 -18.07
CA ASP A 159 -16.74 -27.36 -17.59
C ASP A 159 -18.16 -26.80 -17.74
N GLY A 160 -18.84 -27.21 -18.81
CA GLY A 160 -20.20 -26.76 -19.11
C GLY A 160 -20.28 -25.25 -19.34
N ASP A 161 -20.99 -24.56 -18.45
CA ASP A 161 -21.17 -23.11 -18.42
C ASP A 161 -20.19 -22.39 -17.48
N ALA A 162 -19.24 -23.11 -16.90
CA ALA A 162 -18.16 -22.58 -16.08
C ALA A 162 -16.80 -22.74 -16.78
N ALA A 163 -15.89 -21.82 -16.52
CA ALA A 163 -14.51 -21.93 -16.95
C ALA A 163 -13.58 -21.42 -15.86
N THR A 164 -12.38 -21.99 -15.81
CA THR A 164 -11.27 -21.49 -14.99
C THR A 164 -10.08 -21.25 -15.90
N VAL A 165 -9.53 -20.04 -15.85
CA VAL A 165 -8.32 -19.66 -16.58
C VAL A 165 -7.23 -19.40 -15.56
N THR A 166 -6.15 -20.17 -15.62
CA THR A 166 -5.00 -19.97 -14.73
C THR A 166 -3.98 -19.07 -15.41
N VAL A 167 -3.56 -18.02 -14.72
CA VAL A 167 -2.65 -17.01 -15.24
C VAL A 167 -1.48 -16.86 -14.28
N ASN A 168 -0.26 -16.83 -14.82
CA ASN A 168 0.90 -16.39 -14.06
C ASN A 168 1.01 -14.88 -14.18
N ILE A 169 1.08 -14.18 -13.04
CA ILE A 169 1.27 -12.74 -12.94
C ILE A 169 2.70 -12.50 -12.47
N THR A 170 3.47 -11.74 -13.23
CA THR A 170 4.73 -11.16 -12.80
C THR A 170 4.46 -9.75 -12.29
N ASN A 171 4.81 -9.46 -11.04
CA ASN A 171 4.76 -8.11 -10.51
C ASN A 171 5.95 -7.87 -9.57
N ILE A 172 6.07 -6.67 -8.98
CA ILE A 172 6.98 -6.42 -7.85
C ILE A 172 6.74 -7.41 -6.71
N ASP A 173 7.77 -7.66 -5.90
CA ASP A 173 7.64 -8.46 -4.67
C ASP A 173 6.73 -7.74 -3.68
N THR A 174 5.45 -8.11 -3.72
CA THR A 174 4.39 -7.50 -2.91
C THR A 174 4.50 -7.88 -1.44
N LYS A 175 5.19 -8.97 -1.09
CA LYS A 175 5.46 -9.32 0.31
C LYS A 175 6.51 -8.39 0.89
N ALA A 176 7.59 -8.14 0.15
CA ALA A 176 8.61 -7.16 0.54
C ALA A 176 7.99 -5.76 0.68
N LEU A 177 7.21 -5.33 -0.33
CA LEU A 177 6.49 -4.05 -0.26
C LEU A 177 5.56 -3.97 0.96
N ALA A 178 4.76 -5.01 1.23
CA ALA A 178 3.87 -5.02 2.38
C ALA A 178 4.63 -4.92 3.70
N THR A 179 5.81 -5.58 3.79
CA THR A 179 6.69 -5.54 4.97
C THR A 179 7.20 -4.11 5.20
N ASP A 180 7.72 -3.45 4.16
CA ASP A 180 8.23 -2.09 4.25
C ASP A 180 7.10 -1.10 4.58
N LEU A 181 5.97 -1.21 3.90
CA LEU A 181 4.81 -0.35 4.13
C LEU A 181 4.27 -0.51 5.56
N ARG A 182 4.11 -1.73 6.06
CA ARG A 182 3.69 -1.99 7.45
C ARG A 182 4.69 -1.40 8.44
N THR A 183 5.99 -1.46 8.13
CA THR A 183 7.05 -0.86 8.97
C THR A 183 6.93 0.66 9.01
N GLU A 184 6.70 1.33 7.87
CA GLU A 184 6.50 2.79 7.83
C GLU A 184 5.17 3.22 8.48
N ILE A 185 4.09 2.44 8.34
CA ILE A 185 2.83 2.67 9.07
C ILE A 185 3.08 2.63 10.58
N LEU A 186 3.81 1.62 11.05
CA LEU A 186 4.16 1.47 12.46
C LEU A 186 4.98 2.68 12.95
N ARG A 187 6.05 3.05 12.23
CA ARG A 187 6.87 4.23 12.57
C ARG A 187 6.03 5.50 12.70
N ASN A 188 5.16 5.76 11.73
CA ASN A 188 4.31 6.95 11.75
C ASN A 188 3.30 6.93 12.91
N SER A 189 2.81 5.75 13.31
CA SER A 189 1.88 5.61 14.44
C SER A 189 2.50 5.89 15.80
N LEU A 190 3.83 5.85 15.91
CA LEU A 190 4.58 6.07 17.15
C LEU A 190 4.96 7.53 17.39
N SER A 191 4.62 8.44 16.46
CA SER A 191 4.89 9.86 16.62
C SER A 191 4.07 10.46 17.77
N LEU A 192 4.74 10.98 18.80
CA LEU A 192 4.10 11.61 19.97
C LEU A 192 3.36 12.91 19.61
N TYR A 193 3.87 13.64 18.61
CA TYR A 193 3.23 14.82 18.04
C TYR A 193 2.85 14.56 16.59
N PRO A 194 1.69 13.94 16.34
CA PRO A 194 1.16 13.85 14.99
C PRO A 194 1.04 15.25 14.41
N SER A 195 1.75 15.53 13.30
CA SER A 195 1.60 16.79 12.57
C SER A 195 0.14 16.97 12.12
N ASP A 196 -0.34 18.20 11.93
CA ASP A 196 -1.72 18.46 11.46
C ASP A 196 -2.04 17.71 10.14
N ASP A 197 -1.02 17.42 9.32
CA ASP A 197 -1.13 16.60 8.11
C ASP A 197 -1.26 15.09 8.38
N SER A 198 -0.79 14.58 9.53
CA SER A 198 -0.85 13.16 9.90
C SER A 198 -2.25 12.69 10.35
N GLN A 199 -3.13 13.62 10.75
CA GLN A 199 -4.56 13.34 10.99
C GLN A 199 -5.29 12.95 9.69
N ASN A 200 -4.72 13.29 8.53
CA ASN A 200 -5.18 12.91 7.20
C ASN A 200 -4.06 12.23 6.41
N LEU A 201 -3.29 11.33 7.03
CA LEU A 201 -2.27 10.57 6.31
C LEU A 201 -2.97 9.75 5.21
N ASN A 202 -2.88 10.23 3.97
CA ASN A 202 -3.46 9.55 2.84
C ASN A 202 -2.70 8.24 2.67
N SER A 203 -3.34 7.10 2.91
CA SER A 203 -2.73 5.77 2.79
C SER A 203 -2.01 5.57 1.45
N TYR A 204 -2.46 6.26 0.40
CA TYR A 204 -1.82 6.24 -0.91
C TYR A 204 -0.51 7.03 -0.98
N GLN A 205 -0.36 8.10 -0.20
CA GLN A 205 0.91 8.85 -0.12
C GLN A 205 2.00 7.97 0.47
N LEU A 206 1.71 7.29 1.59
CA LEU A 206 2.67 6.40 2.23
C LEU A 206 3.06 5.22 1.34
N LEU A 207 2.07 4.65 0.64
CA LEU A 207 2.33 3.60 -0.37
C LEU A 207 3.22 4.12 -1.51
N LYS A 208 2.95 5.31 -2.03
CA LYS A 208 3.78 5.96 -3.06
C LYS A 208 5.21 6.16 -2.56
N ASP A 209 5.38 6.78 -1.40
CA ASP A 209 6.70 7.08 -0.83
C ASP A 209 7.51 5.78 -0.61
N THR A 210 6.84 4.72 -0.17
CA THR A 210 7.46 3.39 -0.01
C THR A 210 7.90 2.82 -1.36
N LEU A 211 7.05 2.90 -2.39
CA LEU A 211 7.35 2.47 -3.76
C LEU A 211 8.43 3.29 -4.47
N GLU A 212 8.63 4.56 -4.09
CA GLU A 212 9.65 5.45 -4.63
C GLU A 212 11.02 5.27 -3.96
N LYS A 213 11.02 4.98 -2.65
CA LYS A 213 12.22 4.85 -1.82
C LYS A 213 12.98 3.55 -2.13
N GLU A 214 12.26 2.47 -2.38
CA GLU A 214 12.84 1.13 -2.54
C GLU A 214 12.70 0.57 -3.96
N SER A 215 13.63 -0.30 -4.35
CA SER A 215 13.57 -1.02 -5.62
C SER A 215 13.27 -2.49 -5.38
N TYR A 216 12.01 -2.87 -5.60
CA TYR A 216 11.57 -4.25 -5.47
C TYR A 216 11.97 -5.12 -6.67
N GLU A 217 12.48 -6.32 -6.38
CA GLU A 217 12.59 -7.40 -7.37
C GLU A 217 11.20 -7.85 -7.85
N THR A 218 11.14 -8.62 -8.93
CA THR A 218 9.87 -9.15 -9.43
C THR A 218 9.66 -10.60 -9.01
N THR A 219 8.43 -10.92 -8.61
CA THR A 219 7.97 -12.28 -8.29
C THR A 219 6.90 -12.74 -9.26
N VAL A 220 6.74 -14.06 -9.41
CA VAL A 220 5.66 -14.66 -10.21
C VAL A 220 4.66 -15.33 -9.27
N THR A 221 3.40 -14.91 -9.34
CA THR A 221 2.26 -15.48 -8.63
C THR A 221 1.28 -16.11 -9.62
N THR A 222 0.35 -16.91 -9.12
CA THR A 222 -0.68 -17.56 -9.94
C THR A 222 -2.05 -17.02 -9.54
N ALA A 223 -2.84 -16.61 -10.53
CA ALA A 223 -4.21 -16.16 -10.38
C ALA A 223 -5.17 -17.08 -11.14
N HIS A 224 -6.34 -17.33 -10.56
CA HIS A 224 -7.37 -18.21 -11.06
C HIS A 224 -8.62 -17.40 -11.37
N PHE A 225 -8.85 -17.16 -12.66
CA PHE A 225 -10.04 -16.46 -13.09
C PHE A 225 -11.17 -17.47 -13.25
N HIS A 226 -12.16 -17.39 -12.38
CA HIS A 226 -13.41 -18.12 -12.55
C HIS A 226 -14.36 -17.33 -13.45
N LEU A 227 -14.92 -17.98 -14.45
CA LEU A 227 -15.83 -17.37 -15.41
C LEU A 227 -17.12 -18.16 -15.52
N ARG A 228 -18.20 -17.43 -15.81
CA ARG A 228 -19.50 -18.00 -16.17
C ARG A 228 -19.87 -17.62 -17.59
N GLN A 229 -20.46 -18.56 -18.31
CA GLN A 229 -21.01 -18.31 -19.63
C GLN A 229 -22.31 -17.49 -19.52
N GLU A 230 -22.32 -16.30 -20.11
CA GLU A 230 -23.50 -15.45 -20.22
C GLU A 230 -23.83 -15.19 -21.70
N GLY A 231 -24.93 -15.78 -22.16
CA GLY A 231 -25.32 -15.74 -23.57
C GLY A 231 -24.28 -16.41 -24.46
N ASN A 232 -23.59 -15.62 -25.27
CA ASN A 232 -22.49 -16.12 -26.13
C ASN A 232 -21.10 -15.75 -25.58
N GLY A 233 -21.01 -14.99 -24.48
CA GLY A 233 -19.75 -14.52 -23.91
C GLY A 233 -19.41 -15.20 -22.59
N TRP A 234 -18.23 -14.86 -22.07
CA TRP A 234 -17.79 -15.25 -20.74
C TRP A 234 -17.62 -14.00 -19.89
N VAL A 235 -18.09 -14.09 -18.65
CA VAL A 235 -18.00 -13.01 -17.66
C VAL A 235 -17.11 -13.51 -16.54
N ILE A 236 -16.11 -12.71 -16.17
CA ILE A 236 -15.23 -12.98 -15.04
C ILE A 236 -16.05 -12.76 -13.76
N LEU A 237 -16.02 -13.74 -12.87
CA LEU A 237 -16.59 -13.64 -11.54
C LEU A 237 -15.51 -13.01 -10.64
N ALA A 238 -15.70 -11.74 -10.28
CA ALA A 238 -14.85 -11.08 -9.30
C ALA A 238 -15.25 -11.56 -7.90
N ASP A 239 -14.29 -12.10 -7.15
CA ASP A 239 -14.40 -12.43 -5.75
C ASP A 239 -13.14 -11.95 -5.01
N GLU A 240 -13.19 -11.96 -3.66
CA GLU A 240 -12.09 -11.49 -2.81
C GLU A 240 -10.78 -12.26 -3.06
N THR A 241 -10.86 -13.51 -3.52
CA THR A 241 -9.66 -14.32 -3.83
C THR A 241 -9.00 -13.80 -5.10
N LEU A 242 -9.79 -13.55 -6.16
CA LEU A 242 -9.28 -13.01 -7.41
C LEU A 242 -8.72 -11.59 -7.22
N GLU A 243 -9.35 -10.76 -6.39
CA GLU A 243 -8.86 -9.42 -6.06
C GLU A 243 -7.45 -9.47 -5.46
N ASP A 244 -7.21 -10.34 -4.48
CA ASP A 244 -5.88 -10.51 -3.88
C ASP A 244 -4.87 -11.16 -4.83
N GLU A 245 -5.28 -12.17 -5.60
CA GLU A 245 -4.42 -12.83 -6.60
C GLU A 245 -3.96 -11.84 -7.70
N LEU A 246 -4.83 -10.91 -8.12
CA LEU A 246 -4.50 -9.85 -9.10
C LEU A 246 -3.40 -8.91 -8.59
N VAL A 247 -3.44 -8.58 -7.30
CA VAL A 247 -2.38 -7.80 -6.64
C VAL A 247 -1.29 -8.68 -6.04
N SER A 248 -1.17 -9.93 -6.51
CA SER A 248 -0.10 -10.86 -6.13
C SER A 248 0.00 -11.13 -4.62
N GLY A 249 -1.14 -11.26 -3.93
CA GLY A 249 -1.20 -11.58 -2.50
C GLY A 249 -1.00 -10.38 -1.56
N PHE A 250 -0.92 -9.16 -2.09
CA PHE A 250 -0.65 -7.95 -1.31
C PHE A 250 -1.67 -7.72 -0.19
N ILE A 251 -2.97 -7.97 -0.43
CA ILE A 251 -4.02 -7.80 0.58
C ILE A 251 -3.84 -8.85 1.69
N THR A 252 -3.52 -10.09 1.32
CA THR A 252 -3.21 -11.13 2.31
C THR A 252 -2.00 -10.75 3.18
N TYR A 253 -0.89 -10.30 2.57
CA TYR A 253 0.28 -9.88 3.33
C TYR A 253 -0.02 -8.68 4.23
N MET A 254 -0.75 -7.68 3.72
CA MET A 254 -1.14 -6.51 4.50
C MET A 254 -2.05 -6.87 5.68
N ASN A 255 -2.73 -8.01 5.67
CA ASN A 255 -3.56 -8.49 6.76
C ASN A 255 -2.90 -9.58 7.61
N ASP A 256 -1.67 -10.01 7.28
CA ASP A 256 -0.94 -11.02 8.05
C ASP A 256 -0.44 -10.40 9.37
N PRO A 257 -0.95 -10.86 10.53
CA PRO A 257 -0.55 -10.32 11.83
C PRO A 257 0.89 -10.65 12.21
N TYR A 258 1.54 -11.56 11.47
CA TYR A 258 2.93 -11.96 11.67
C TYR A 258 3.84 -11.49 10.52
N LEU A 259 3.37 -10.57 9.66
CA LEU A 259 4.19 -10.03 8.58
C LEU A 259 5.48 -9.39 9.12
N LEU A 260 5.34 -8.61 10.19
CA LEU A 260 6.47 -8.08 10.95
C LEU A 260 6.80 -9.04 12.09
N SER A 261 8.08 -9.37 12.22
CA SER A 261 8.58 -10.14 13.37
C SER A 261 8.50 -9.31 14.65
N ALA A 262 8.44 -9.98 15.81
CA ALA A 262 8.49 -9.32 17.12
C ALA A 262 9.79 -8.51 17.27
N TYR A 263 10.90 -9.01 16.72
CA TYR A 263 12.17 -8.28 16.64
C TYR A 263 12.01 -6.95 15.90
N THR A 264 11.43 -6.98 14.70
CA THR A 264 11.24 -5.77 13.86
C THR A 264 10.33 -4.76 14.55
N VAL A 265 9.24 -5.21 15.17
CA VAL A 265 8.32 -4.32 15.89
C VAL A 265 9.03 -3.66 17.08
N LEU A 266 9.77 -4.44 17.86
CA LEU A 266 10.54 -3.92 19.00
C LEU A 266 11.60 -2.92 18.57
N GLU A 267 12.37 -3.24 17.53
CA GLU A 267 13.41 -2.38 16.97
C GLU A 267 12.83 -1.04 16.53
N VAL A 268 11.72 -1.05 15.78
CA VAL A 268 11.03 0.18 15.36
C VAL A 268 10.56 1.03 16.54
N GLN A 269 10.04 0.41 17.60
CA GLN A 269 9.60 1.14 18.79
C GLN A 269 10.76 1.72 19.61
N LEU A 270 11.81 0.94 19.83
CA LEU A 270 12.99 1.41 20.55
C LEU A 270 13.77 2.47 19.76
N ASP A 271 13.80 2.37 18.43
CA ASP A 271 14.34 3.43 17.55
C ASP A 271 13.53 4.73 17.68
N ALA A 272 12.20 4.63 17.76
CA ALA A 272 11.34 5.80 17.97
C ALA A 272 11.63 6.46 19.33
N LEU A 273 11.79 5.66 20.40
CA LEU A 273 12.19 6.17 21.72
C LEU A 273 13.58 6.80 21.71
N LYS A 274 14.54 6.20 21.00
CA LYS A 274 15.90 6.73 20.84
C LYS A 274 15.93 8.05 20.08
N ALA A 275 14.97 8.29 19.20
CA ALA A 275 14.86 9.54 18.44
C ALA A 275 14.22 10.68 19.23
N LEU A 276 13.64 10.41 20.41
CA LEU A 276 12.95 11.43 21.21
C LEU A 276 13.93 12.49 21.73
N THR A 277 13.49 13.74 21.66
CA THR A 277 14.12 14.87 22.33
C THR A 277 13.90 14.80 23.85
N ALA A 278 14.64 15.63 24.60
CA ALA A 278 14.43 15.76 26.05
C ALA A 278 12.97 16.14 26.40
N GLU A 279 12.37 17.09 25.68
CA GLU A 279 10.97 17.50 25.90
C GLU A 279 10.00 16.33 25.67
N GLU A 280 10.19 15.57 24.60
CA GLU A 280 9.38 14.38 24.29
C GLU A 280 9.56 13.25 25.30
N TRP A 281 10.77 13.05 25.82
CA TRP A 281 11.03 12.09 26.90
C TRP A 281 10.28 12.46 28.19
N MET A 282 10.22 13.74 28.52
CA MET A 282 9.48 14.23 29.69
C MET A 282 7.99 13.93 29.55
N ASP A 283 7.42 14.19 28.36
CA ASP A 283 6.02 13.88 28.04
C ASP A 283 5.75 12.37 28.04
N PHE A 284 6.64 11.57 27.45
CA PHE A 284 6.50 10.11 27.37
C PHE A 284 6.48 9.45 28.75
N LEU A 285 7.38 9.87 29.66
CA LEU A 285 7.44 9.34 31.02
C LEU A 285 6.30 9.88 31.90
N GLY A 286 5.67 10.99 31.52
CA GLY A 286 4.58 11.62 32.26
C GLY A 286 5.01 12.08 33.67
N VAL A 287 6.28 12.44 33.84
CA VAL A 287 6.85 12.83 35.14
C VAL A 287 7.04 14.34 35.19
N GLU A 288 6.43 14.97 36.19
CA GLU A 288 6.68 16.36 36.60
C GLU A 288 7.35 16.36 37.99
N ASP A 289 8.48 17.06 38.18
CA ASP A 289 9.30 17.04 39.41
C ASP A 289 9.76 15.62 39.76
N VAL A 290 10.64 15.05 38.91
CA VAL A 290 11.15 13.65 39.00
C VAL A 290 11.64 13.33 40.41
N PHE A 291 12.28 14.30 41.06
CA PHE A 291 12.89 14.15 42.37
C PHE A 291 12.03 14.70 43.52
N ALA A 292 10.81 15.17 43.24
CA ALA A 292 9.89 15.74 44.22
C ALA A 292 10.60 16.73 45.17
N THR A 293 11.40 17.64 44.62
CA THR A 293 12.22 18.56 45.43
C THR A 293 11.37 19.60 46.16
N TYR A 294 10.13 19.80 45.70
CA TYR A 294 9.19 20.83 46.20
C TYR A 294 9.80 22.24 46.21
N ASN A 295 10.81 22.46 45.36
CA ASN A 295 11.63 23.66 45.32
C ASN A 295 11.44 24.41 44.01
N THR A 296 10.67 25.52 44.04
CA THR A 296 10.33 26.29 42.83
C THR A 296 11.51 26.91 42.08
N GLU A 297 12.68 27.01 42.70
CA GLU A 297 13.88 27.58 42.06
C GLU A 297 14.68 26.52 41.29
N TYR A 298 14.82 25.31 41.85
CA TYR A 298 15.74 24.30 41.31
C TYR A 298 15.04 23.11 40.64
N TYR A 299 13.79 22.78 40.98
CA TYR A 299 13.11 21.62 40.37
C TYR A 299 13.13 21.65 38.83
N PRO A 300 12.87 22.78 38.14
CA PRO A 300 12.84 22.78 36.67
C PRO A 300 14.22 22.54 36.08
N LEU A 301 15.27 23.04 36.74
CA LEU A 301 16.66 22.87 36.31
C LEU A 301 17.13 21.43 36.49
N ILE A 302 16.70 20.78 37.57
CA ILE A 302 17.03 19.38 37.86
C ILE A 302 16.34 18.46 36.85
N ASP A 303 15.04 18.67 36.61
CA ASP A 303 14.30 17.88 35.65
C ASP A 303 14.85 18.05 34.22
N GLU A 304 15.11 19.30 33.80
CA GLU A 304 15.71 19.60 32.50
C GLU A 304 17.08 18.92 32.34
N GLU A 305 17.96 19.02 33.34
CA GLU A 305 19.29 18.40 33.31
C GLU A 305 19.19 16.88 33.26
N TYR A 306 18.39 16.28 34.13
CA TYR A 306 18.21 14.82 34.19
C TYR A 306 17.66 14.26 32.89
N ILE A 307 16.57 14.86 32.37
CA ILE A 307 15.94 14.38 31.13
C ILE A 307 16.84 14.63 29.91
N SER A 308 17.58 15.74 29.88
CA SER A 308 18.57 15.99 28.82
C SER A 308 19.67 14.92 28.78
N GLN A 309 20.21 14.54 29.96
CA GLN A 309 21.20 13.48 30.05
C GLN A 309 20.61 12.11 29.71
N LEU A 310 19.39 11.81 30.17
CA LEU A 310 18.68 10.58 29.82
C LEU A 310 18.49 10.47 28.30
N ALA A 311 17.95 11.51 27.66
CA ALA A 311 17.74 11.54 26.22
C ALA A 311 19.08 11.41 25.44
N GLY A 312 20.15 12.02 25.95
CA GLY A 312 21.49 11.90 25.34
C GLY A 312 22.18 10.56 25.58
N ALA A 313 21.84 9.85 26.65
CA ALA A 313 22.43 8.57 27.03
C ALA A 313 21.63 7.35 26.55
N PHE A 314 20.33 7.51 26.26
CA PHE A 314 19.45 6.41 25.92
C PHE A 314 19.94 5.67 24.67
N ASP A 315 20.27 4.41 24.85
CA ASP A 315 20.58 3.48 23.76
C ASP A 315 20.06 2.09 24.12
N TYR A 316 19.99 1.20 23.13
CA TYR A 316 19.53 -0.16 23.35
C TYR A 316 20.28 -1.17 22.47
N GLU A 317 20.30 -2.41 22.94
CA GLU A 317 20.76 -3.58 22.17
C GLU A 317 19.80 -4.75 22.40
N ILE A 318 19.14 -5.22 21.33
CA ILE A 318 18.30 -6.42 21.39
C ILE A 318 19.22 -7.65 21.38
N LEU A 319 19.46 -8.24 22.55
CA LEU A 319 20.36 -9.38 22.72
C LEU A 319 19.76 -10.68 22.19
N ARG A 320 18.44 -10.83 22.33
CA ARG A 320 17.68 -12.00 21.90
C ARG A 320 16.21 -11.62 21.71
N CYS A 321 15.56 -12.17 20.69
CA CYS A 321 14.11 -12.16 20.55
C CYS A 321 13.64 -13.55 20.11
N GLN A 322 12.65 -14.12 20.79
CA GLN A 322 12.08 -15.43 20.48
C GLN A 322 10.56 -15.36 20.43
N GLU A 323 9.99 -15.94 19.37
CA GLU A 323 8.55 -15.99 19.13
C GLU A 323 8.03 -17.42 19.37
N GLU A 324 6.96 -17.55 20.14
CA GLU A 324 6.25 -18.81 20.40
C GLU A 324 4.73 -18.60 20.20
N GLY A 325 4.27 -18.86 18.98
CA GLY A 325 2.86 -18.68 18.62
C GLY A 325 2.47 -17.20 18.64
N SER A 326 1.50 -16.84 19.49
CA SER A 326 1.04 -15.45 19.66
C SER A 326 1.75 -14.71 20.79
N GLN A 327 2.84 -15.27 21.32
CA GLN A 327 3.66 -14.66 22.37
C GLN A 327 5.09 -14.49 21.86
N ALA A 328 5.77 -13.46 22.33
CA ALA A 328 7.22 -13.37 22.17
C ALA A 328 7.88 -12.85 23.44
N GLU A 329 9.17 -13.12 23.56
CA GLU A 329 10.01 -12.64 24.65
C GLU A 329 11.33 -12.12 24.06
N ALA A 330 11.71 -10.91 24.46
CA ALA A 330 12.98 -10.31 24.09
C ALA A 330 13.82 -9.97 25.33
N VAL A 331 15.12 -10.20 25.24
CA VAL A 331 16.09 -9.69 26.22
C VAL A 331 16.77 -8.49 25.58
N VAL A 332 16.65 -7.34 26.23
CA VAL A 332 17.13 -6.05 25.72
C VAL A 332 18.07 -5.44 26.74
N ARG A 333 19.24 -4.98 26.31
CA ARG A 333 20.08 -4.10 27.13
C ARG A 333 19.66 -2.67 26.91
N ILE A 334 19.21 -1.99 27.95
CA ILE A 334 18.94 -0.55 27.94
C ILE A 334 20.14 0.16 28.54
N THR A 335 20.68 1.13 27.80
CA THR A 335 21.72 2.04 28.27
C THR A 335 21.07 3.35 28.68
N SER A 336 21.39 3.85 29.86
CA SER A 336 20.89 5.15 30.35
C SER A 336 21.89 5.79 31.32
N ILE A 337 21.55 6.97 31.84
CA ILE A 337 22.28 7.66 32.91
C ILE A 337 22.54 6.75 34.11
N ASP A 338 23.73 6.77 34.70
CA ASP A 338 24.01 6.01 35.93
C ASP A 338 23.55 6.77 37.18
N MET A 339 22.33 6.47 37.66
CA MET A 339 21.80 7.12 38.86
C MET A 339 22.51 6.71 40.15
N ASN A 340 23.18 5.55 40.19
CA ASN A 340 23.95 5.14 41.36
C ASN A 340 25.20 6.04 41.51
N HIS A 341 25.86 6.35 40.40
CA HIS A 341 26.96 7.31 40.39
C HIS A 341 26.48 8.73 40.77
N VAL A 342 25.38 9.21 40.19
CA VAL A 342 24.77 10.51 40.54
C VAL A 342 24.49 10.61 42.04
N LEU A 343 23.81 9.62 42.61
CA LEU A 343 23.45 9.63 44.04
C LEU A 343 24.67 9.45 44.95
N THR A 344 25.74 8.82 44.46
CA THR A 344 27.03 8.76 45.17
C THR A 344 27.70 10.13 45.25
N LEU A 345 27.82 10.84 44.12
CA LEU A 345 28.32 12.23 44.09
C LEU A 345 27.48 13.15 44.99
N TYR A 346 26.16 13.01 44.89
CA TYR A 346 25.23 13.79 45.68
C TYR A 346 25.42 13.55 47.18
N ARG A 347 25.59 12.30 47.59
CA ARG A 347 25.89 11.96 48.99
C ARG A 347 27.16 12.64 49.49
N GLU A 348 28.25 12.57 48.73
CA GLU A 348 29.51 13.20 49.14
C GLU A 348 29.34 14.71 49.34
N LYS A 349 28.63 15.37 48.43
CA LYS A 349 28.30 16.79 48.53
C LYS A 349 27.41 17.09 49.75
N LEU A 350 26.40 16.28 50.03
CA LEU A 350 25.53 16.42 51.20
C LEU A 350 26.30 16.27 52.51
N LEU A 351 27.21 15.28 52.61
CA LEU A 351 28.03 15.07 53.82
C LEU A 351 28.97 16.27 54.07
N ASN A 352 29.55 16.82 53.00
CA ASN A 352 30.39 18.02 53.08
C ASN A 352 29.58 19.24 53.54
N TYR A 353 28.36 19.43 53.03
CA TYR A 353 27.47 20.49 53.48
C TYR A 353 27.02 20.30 54.93
N ALA A 354 26.66 19.08 55.33
CA ALA A 354 26.27 18.75 56.70
C ALA A 354 27.38 19.06 57.72
N ALA A 355 28.66 18.89 57.34
CA ALA A 355 29.81 19.26 58.17
C ALA A 355 30.10 20.77 58.23
N ALA A 356 29.52 21.59 57.34
CA ALA A 356 29.79 23.01 57.26
C ALA A 356 28.95 23.83 58.27
N PRO A 357 29.47 24.91 58.88
CA PRO A 357 28.69 25.77 59.77
C PRO A 357 27.44 26.41 59.13
N ALA A 358 27.39 26.46 57.80
CA ALA A 358 26.25 26.97 57.04
C ALA A 358 25.00 26.09 57.21
N SER A 359 25.13 24.76 57.27
CA SER A 359 23.99 23.83 57.41
C SER A 359 23.27 23.99 58.75
N ILE A 360 24.03 24.28 59.83
CA ILE A 360 23.47 24.48 61.18
C ILE A 360 22.66 25.78 61.27
N ARG A 361 22.99 26.77 60.44
CA ARG A 361 22.38 28.10 60.47
C ARG A 361 21.26 28.26 59.44
N ALA A 362 21.18 27.35 58.48
CA ALA A 362 20.21 27.40 57.40
C ALA A 362 18.79 27.28 57.94
N SER A 363 17.90 28.13 57.42
CA SER A 363 16.46 27.88 57.47
C SER A 363 16.08 26.64 56.67
N SER A 364 14.87 26.11 56.87
CA SER A 364 14.37 24.98 56.07
C SER A 364 14.38 25.26 54.57
N GLU A 365 14.14 26.51 54.17
CA GLU A 365 14.17 26.95 52.77
C GLU A 365 15.60 26.98 52.23
N GLU A 366 16.54 27.60 52.94
CA GLU A 366 17.96 27.62 52.54
C GLU A 366 18.56 26.21 52.48
N PHE A 367 18.16 25.33 53.40
CA PHE A 367 18.56 23.92 53.37
C PHE A 367 17.98 23.19 52.14
N SER A 368 16.70 23.40 51.83
CA SER A 368 16.06 22.82 50.64
C SER A 368 16.71 23.31 49.34
N ASN A 369 16.97 24.63 49.23
CA ASN A 369 17.63 25.22 48.06
C ASN A 369 19.04 24.67 47.89
N GLU A 370 19.83 24.60 48.97
CA GLU A 370 21.20 24.11 48.88
C GLU A 370 21.24 22.61 48.54
N THR A 371 20.39 21.79 49.17
CA THR A 371 20.32 20.35 48.85
C THR A 371 19.83 20.08 47.43
N SER A 372 18.93 20.92 46.89
CA SER A 372 18.51 20.84 45.48
C SER A 372 19.63 21.27 44.53
N ARG A 373 20.34 22.36 44.85
CA ARG A 373 21.50 22.84 44.09
C ARG A 373 22.61 21.78 44.02
N LEU A 374 22.89 21.08 45.12
CA LEU A 374 23.88 20.00 45.16
C LEU A 374 23.46 18.79 44.31
N LEU A 375 22.16 18.49 44.22
CA LEU A 375 21.65 17.43 43.33
C LEU A 375 21.86 17.82 41.86
N LEU A 376 21.49 19.05 41.49
CA LEU A 376 21.74 19.59 40.15
C LEU A 376 23.24 19.53 39.80
N GLU A 377 24.12 19.94 40.71
CA GLU A 377 25.57 19.88 40.51
C GLU A 377 26.07 18.43 40.33
N SER A 378 25.46 17.47 41.03
CA SER A 378 25.83 16.05 40.92
C SER A 378 25.37 15.44 39.59
N LEU A 379 24.21 15.85 39.08
CA LEU A 379 23.77 15.52 37.73
C LEU A 379 24.74 16.12 36.71
N GLN A 380 25.03 17.42 36.78
CA GLN A 380 25.93 18.10 35.83
C GLN A 380 27.36 17.52 35.80
N GLU A 381 27.85 17.02 36.94
CA GLU A 381 29.16 16.36 37.03
C GLU A 381 29.14 14.90 36.54
N ASN A 382 27.96 14.28 36.45
CA ASN A 382 27.84 12.91 35.97
C ASN A 382 28.14 12.82 34.47
N GLN A 383 28.97 11.85 34.11
CA GLN A 383 29.26 11.48 32.73
C GLN A 383 29.15 9.95 32.52
N GLU A 384 28.73 9.24 33.57
CA GLU A 384 28.65 7.79 33.58
C GLU A 384 27.27 7.33 33.09
N THR A 385 27.28 6.20 32.39
CA THR A 385 26.09 5.50 31.90
C THR A 385 26.12 4.07 32.41
N THR A 386 24.94 3.48 32.56
CA THR A 386 24.77 2.09 32.98
C THR A 386 23.97 1.33 31.92
N GLY A 387 24.29 0.05 31.76
CA GLY A 387 23.56 -0.89 30.91
C GLY A 387 22.80 -1.91 31.75
N THR A 388 21.48 -2.00 31.56
CA THR A 388 20.61 -2.93 32.27
C THR A 388 19.98 -3.90 31.29
N ASP A 389 20.21 -5.20 31.49
CA ASP A 389 19.55 -6.24 30.71
C ASP A 389 18.18 -6.51 31.32
N ILE A 390 17.12 -6.27 30.55
CA ILE A 390 15.73 -6.46 30.95
C ILE A 390 15.05 -7.48 30.03
N THR A 391 13.98 -8.11 30.53
CA THR A 391 13.13 -8.99 29.73
C THR A 391 11.82 -8.29 29.36
N MET A 392 11.53 -8.20 28.07
CA MET A 392 10.30 -7.62 27.54
C MET A 392 9.40 -8.71 26.95
N THR A 393 8.10 -8.58 27.16
CA THR A 393 7.08 -9.54 26.69
C THR A 393 6.15 -8.92 25.66
N PHE A 394 5.70 -9.76 24.73
CA PHE A 394 4.91 -9.36 23.57
C PHE A 394 3.69 -10.25 23.41
N ASP A 395 2.58 -9.65 23.03
CA ASP A 395 1.35 -10.34 22.67
C ASP A 395 0.97 -9.99 21.23
N ASN A 396 0.77 -10.99 20.37
CA ASN A 396 0.18 -10.72 19.05
C ASN A 396 -1.35 -10.59 19.19
N ASN A 397 -1.87 -9.40 18.92
CA ASN A 397 -3.29 -9.08 19.11
C ASN A 397 -4.19 -9.46 17.91
N GLY A 398 -3.65 -10.19 16.93
CA GLY A 398 -4.34 -10.53 15.69
C GLY A 398 -4.21 -9.45 14.60
N THR A 399 -3.48 -8.37 14.84
CA THR A 399 -3.13 -7.34 13.84
C THR A 399 -1.63 -7.07 13.78
N SER A 400 -0.95 -7.06 14.92
CA SER A 400 0.50 -6.87 15.07
C SER A 400 0.94 -7.37 16.45
N TRP A 401 2.25 -7.44 16.67
CA TRP A 401 2.84 -7.56 18.01
C TRP A 401 2.59 -6.28 18.81
N ASP A 402 2.16 -6.45 20.05
CA ASP A 402 2.00 -5.40 21.06
C ASP A 402 3.07 -5.59 22.14
N VAL A 403 3.76 -4.51 22.48
CA VAL A 403 4.94 -4.53 23.37
C VAL A 403 4.55 -3.99 24.73
N THR A 404 4.84 -4.75 25.78
CA THR A 404 4.59 -4.27 27.14
C THR A 404 5.80 -3.52 27.68
N PHE A 405 5.66 -2.20 27.86
CA PHE A 405 6.61 -1.38 28.62
C PHE A 405 6.19 -1.35 30.09
N ASP A 406 6.83 -2.17 30.92
CA ASP A 406 6.51 -2.30 32.34
C ASP A 406 7.45 -1.49 33.24
N SER A 407 7.35 -1.71 34.56
CA SER A 407 8.19 -1.04 35.54
C SER A 407 9.67 -1.39 35.44
N GLU A 408 10.02 -2.58 34.92
CA GLU A 408 11.43 -2.96 34.73
C GLU A 408 12.04 -2.12 33.60
N PHE A 409 11.30 -1.95 32.50
CA PHE A 409 11.67 -1.02 31.43
C PHE A 409 11.82 0.41 31.96
N THR A 410 10.80 0.94 32.63
CA THR A 410 10.86 2.32 33.16
C THR A 410 12.04 2.51 34.10
N ASN A 411 12.30 1.57 35.01
CA ASN A 411 13.44 1.65 35.94
C ASN A 411 14.79 1.62 35.20
N ALA A 412 14.94 0.78 34.17
CA ALA A 412 16.15 0.72 33.35
C ALA A 412 16.37 2.03 32.57
N VAL A 413 15.30 2.58 31.96
CA VAL A 413 15.35 3.89 31.29
C VAL A 413 15.69 5.02 32.26
N MET A 414 15.20 4.96 33.49
CA MET A 414 15.52 5.93 34.53
C MET A 414 16.87 5.68 35.23
N GLY A 415 17.76 4.87 34.63
CA GLY A 415 19.11 4.70 35.15
C GLY A 415 19.23 3.82 36.39
N ASN A 416 18.32 2.84 36.54
CA ASN A 416 18.17 1.98 37.73
C ASN A 416 17.94 2.77 39.02
N ILE A 417 17.17 3.87 38.95
CA ILE A 417 16.94 4.78 40.06
C ILE A 417 16.41 4.06 41.32
N SER A 418 15.61 2.99 41.18
CA SER A 418 15.10 2.24 42.34
C SER A 418 16.24 1.62 43.17
N GLU A 419 17.19 0.95 42.51
CA GLU A 419 18.35 0.35 43.18
C GLU A 419 19.30 1.43 43.72
N ALA A 420 19.47 2.51 42.96
CA ALA A 420 20.28 3.65 43.37
C ALA A 420 19.74 4.29 44.67
N ILE A 421 18.42 4.46 44.80
CA ILE A 421 17.76 4.99 46.00
C ILE A 421 17.93 4.05 47.19
N ASP A 422 17.76 2.73 47.00
CA ASP A 422 17.97 1.74 48.06
C ASP A 422 19.42 1.75 48.57
N THR A 423 20.37 1.85 47.66
CA THR A 423 21.80 2.02 47.98
C THR A 423 22.06 3.36 48.66
N PHE A 424 21.35 4.41 48.26
CA PHE A 424 21.42 5.74 48.85
C PHE A 424 20.95 5.75 50.33
N GLY A 425 19.86 5.03 50.64
CA GLY A 425 19.27 4.99 51.99
C GLY A 425 19.94 4.01 52.97
N SER A 426 20.44 2.87 52.48
CA SER A 426 20.91 1.75 53.31
C SER A 426 22.21 2.01 54.10
N ILE A 427 23.09 2.88 53.61
CA ILE A 427 24.40 3.16 54.24
C ILE A 427 24.28 3.90 55.59
N ASN A 428 23.11 4.46 55.93
CA ASN A 428 22.85 4.99 57.27
C ASN A 428 22.69 3.91 58.35
N SER A 429 22.47 2.64 57.98
CA SER A 429 22.29 1.55 58.96
C SER A 429 23.61 0.97 59.49
N GLU A 430 24.70 1.03 58.73
CA GLU A 430 26.01 0.56 59.18
C GLU A 430 26.74 1.59 60.05
N SER A 431 26.57 2.90 59.80
CA SER A 431 27.22 3.93 60.64
C SER A 431 26.58 4.12 62.02
N GLN A 432 25.30 3.75 62.19
CA GLN A 432 24.65 3.69 63.51
C GLN A 432 25.12 2.48 64.34
N ALA A 433 25.55 1.39 63.72
CA ALA A 433 26.05 0.22 64.44
C ALA A 433 27.46 0.43 65.03
N GLU A 434 28.29 1.27 64.40
CA GLU A 434 29.64 1.59 64.91
C GLU A 434 29.67 2.72 65.96
N THR A 435 28.58 3.48 66.12
CA THR A 435 28.48 4.54 67.15
C THR A 435 27.82 4.07 68.45
N GLU A 436 27.25 2.85 68.50
CA GLU A 436 26.67 2.23 69.70
C GLU A 436 27.54 1.11 70.32
N SER A 437 28.78 0.89 69.88
CA SER A 437 29.69 -0.14 70.45
C SER A 437 30.72 0.40 71.45
#